data_AF-A0A399Y7S8-F1
#
_entry.id   AF-A0A399Y7S8-F1
#
_cell.length_a   1.000
_cell.length_b   1.000
_cell.length_c   1.000
_cell.angle_alpha   90.00
_cell.angle_beta   90.00
_cell.angle_gamma   90.00
#
_symmetry.space_group_name_H-M   'P 1'
#
loop_
_entity.id
_entity.type
_entity.pdbx_description
1 polymer ?
#
loop_
_entity_poly.entity_id
_entity_poly.type
_entity_poly.pdbx_seq_one_letter_code
_entity_poly.pdbx_strand_id
1 'polypeptide(L)'
;DLGVAEELVATYRGTTNEHLRELVDRMRLRSEAGETFVEEDGEFHRELLSQVDNTIVRQLVGAFWEVHTSVVPMLGIPTSADIATTVEAHGEMLDALEAGDVAAYQEAVLNHYRPLQHAIEQSLGGPER
;
A
#
# COMPACT_ATOMS: atom_id res chain seq x y z
N ASP A 1 0.24 1.31 -8.68
CA ASP A 1 0.02 2.62 -8.02
C ASP A 1 0.67 3.77 -8.78
N LEU A 2 2.00 3.87 -8.87
CA LEU A 2 2.66 5.00 -9.57
C LEU A 2 2.19 5.23 -11.03
N GLY A 3 1.98 4.17 -11.80
CA GLY A 3 1.58 4.26 -13.20
C GLY A 3 0.16 4.77 -13.45
N VAL A 4 -0.66 4.90 -12.40
CA VAL A 4 -2.04 5.44 -12.46
C VAL A 4 -2.27 6.58 -11.48
N ALA A 5 -1.20 7.18 -10.96
CA ALA A 5 -1.27 8.28 -10.00
C ALA A 5 -2.15 9.44 -10.48
N GLU A 6 -1.96 9.90 -11.72
CA GLU A 6 -2.76 11.01 -12.28
C GLU A 6 -4.24 10.68 -12.40
N GLU A 7 -4.58 9.45 -12.81
CA GLU A 7 -5.97 8.99 -12.94
C GLU A 7 -6.64 8.89 -11.57
N LEU A 8 -5.97 8.26 -10.60
CA LEU A 8 -6.47 8.15 -9.23
C LEU A 8 -6.69 9.52 -8.59
N VAL A 9 -5.71 10.42 -8.69
CA VAL A 9 -5.84 11.77 -8.14
C VAL A 9 -6.99 12.53 -8.79
N ALA A 10 -7.16 12.42 -10.11
CA ALA A 10 -8.29 13.05 -10.79
C ALA A 10 -9.65 12.50 -10.31
N THR A 11 -9.73 11.20 -10.05
CA THR A 11 -10.94 10.52 -9.57
C THR A 11 -11.31 10.87 -8.13
N TYR A 12 -10.34 10.96 -7.23
CA TYR A 12 -10.58 11.13 -5.80
C TYR A 12 -10.48 12.59 -5.31
N ARG A 13 -10.03 13.52 -6.15
CA ARG A 13 -9.87 14.93 -5.75
C ARG A 13 -11.19 15.54 -5.28
N GLY A 14 -11.17 16.09 -4.08
CA GLY A 14 -12.32 16.75 -3.47
C GLY A 14 -13.41 15.79 -3.00
N THR A 15 -13.14 14.48 -2.95
CA THR A 15 -14.02 13.50 -2.31
C THR A 15 -13.57 13.19 -0.89
N THR A 16 -14.39 12.42 -0.17
CA THR A 16 -14.00 11.79 1.10
C THR A 16 -14.39 10.33 1.02
N ASN A 17 -13.46 9.44 1.37
CA ASN A 17 -13.60 8.01 1.14
C ASN A 17 -13.67 7.28 2.48
N GLU A 18 -14.85 7.31 3.11
CA GLU A 18 -15.06 6.76 4.46
C GLU A 18 -14.62 5.31 4.58
N HIS A 19 -14.95 4.45 3.60
CA HIS A 19 -14.53 3.04 3.62
C HIS A 19 -13.01 2.87 3.56
N LEU A 20 -12.32 3.66 2.73
CA LEU A 20 -10.85 3.64 2.66
C LEU A 20 -10.23 4.15 3.97
N ARG A 21 -10.82 5.19 4.59
CA ARG A 21 -10.38 5.68 5.91
C ARG A 21 -10.54 4.61 6.99
N GLU A 22 -11.69 3.94 7.03
CA GLU A 22 -11.95 2.84 7.97
C GLU A 22 -10.97 1.68 7.81
N LEU A 23 -10.57 1.37 6.57
CA LEU A 23 -9.54 0.37 6.29
C LEU A 23 -8.19 0.77 6.89
N VAL A 24 -7.75 2.02 6.69
CA VAL A 24 -6.50 2.53 7.28
C VAL A 24 -6.54 2.51 8.81
N ASP A 25 -7.67 2.89 9.40
CA ASP A 25 -7.84 2.85 10.86
C ASP A 25 -7.80 1.41 11.41
N ARG A 26 -8.40 0.45 10.69
CA ARG A 26 -8.28 -0.98 11.04
C ARG A 26 -6.83 -1.46 10.98
N MET A 27 -6.07 -1.10 9.94
CA MET A 27 -4.64 -1.43 9.86
C MET A 27 -3.87 -0.86 11.05
N ARG A 28 -4.14 0.40 11.43
CA ARG A 28 -3.50 1.05 12.58
C ARG A 28 -3.78 0.30 13.88
N LEU A 29 -5.05 -0.01 14.17
CA LEU A 29 -5.44 -0.71 15.39
C LEU A 29 -4.78 -2.10 15.49
N ARG A 30 -4.72 -2.85 14.39
CA ARG A 30 -4.07 -4.17 14.36
C ARG A 30 -2.56 -4.06 14.53
N SER A 31 -1.92 -3.10 13.85
CA SER A 31 -0.51 -2.79 14.01
C SER A 31 -0.16 -2.47 15.48
N GLU A 32 -0.95 -1.62 16.13
CA GLU A 32 -0.78 -1.26 17.55
C GLU A 32 -0.95 -2.47 18.50
N ALA A 33 -1.79 -3.43 18.13
CA ALA A 33 -1.97 -4.70 18.84
C ALA A 33 -0.88 -5.74 18.53
N GLY A 34 0.07 -5.45 17.62
CA GLY A 34 1.09 -6.39 17.16
C GLY A 34 0.54 -7.49 16.22
N GLU A 35 -0.64 -7.28 15.66
CA GLU A 35 -1.30 -8.17 14.71
C GLU A 35 -0.96 -7.80 13.25
N THR A 36 -1.11 -8.76 12.35
CA THR A 36 -0.96 -8.53 10.90
C THR A 36 -2.25 -7.92 10.31
N PHE A 37 -2.12 -7.09 9.28
CA PHE A 37 -3.24 -6.46 8.57
C PHE A 37 -3.26 -6.74 7.06
N VAL A 38 -2.73 -7.89 6.63
CA VAL A 38 -2.60 -8.27 5.21
C VAL A 38 -3.94 -8.28 4.47
N GLU A 39 -5.03 -8.63 5.17
CA GLU A 39 -6.37 -8.65 4.59
C GLU A 39 -6.88 -7.23 4.33
N GLU A 40 -6.74 -6.34 5.31
CA GLU A 40 -7.11 -4.94 5.23
C GLU A 40 -6.30 -4.20 4.16
N ASP A 41 -4.99 -4.45 4.12
CA ASP A 41 -4.04 -3.94 3.13
C ASP A 41 -4.49 -4.28 1.70
N GLY A 42 -4.82 -5.55 1.46
CA GLY A 42 -5.35 -5.98 0.17
C GLY A 42 -6.74 -5.44 -0.16
N GLU A 43 -7.62 -5.26 0.83
CA GLU A 43 -8.93 -4.65 0.62
C GLU A 43 -8.79 -3.18 0.21
N PHE A 44 -7.86 -2.44 0.83
CA PHE A 44 -7.55 -1.05 0.49
C PHE A 44 -7.14 -0.89 -0.97
N HIS A 45 -6.17 -1.67 -1.45
CA HIS A 45 -5.73 -1.55 -2.85
C HIS A 45 -6.83 -1.94 -3.85
N ARG A 46 -7.63 -2.96 -3.54
CA ARG A 46 -8.77 -3.35 -4.41
C ARG A 46 -9.81 -2.25 -4.49
N GLU A 47 -10.16 -1.65 -3.35
CA GLU A 47 -11.13 -0.55 -3.30
C GLU A 47 -10.60 0.69 -4.02
N LEU A 48 -9.35 1.08 -3.73
CA LEU A 48 -8.70 2.24 -4.35
C LEU A 48 -8.68 2.14 -5.89
N LEU A 49 -8.44 0.95 -6.41
CA LEU A 49 -8.35 0.72 -7.86
C LEU A 49 -9.71 0.47 -8.51
N SER A 50 -10.78 0.26 -7.72
CA SER A 50 -12.12 -0.01 -8.26
C SER A 50 -12.65 1.13 -9.13
N GLN A 51 -12.21 2.37 -8.86
CA GLN A 51 -12.64 3.59 -9.53
C GLN A 51 -11.78 3.99 -10.74
N VAL A 52 -10.67 3.28 -10.99
CA VAL A 52 -9.84 3.46 -12.20
C VAL A 52 -10.58 2.77 -13.34
N ASP A 53 -10.85 3.42 -14.47
CA ASP A 53 -11.66 2.83 -15.55
C ASP A 53 -10.87 1.78 -16.37
N ASN A 54 -9.54 1.75 -16.24
CA ASN A 54 -8.67 0.83 -16.96
C ASN A 54 -8.58 -0.58 -16.35
N THR A 55 -9.37 -1.52 -16.90
CA THR A 55 -9.45 -2.92 -16.47
C THR A 55 -8.11 -3.67 -16.47
N ILE A 56 -7.21 -3.35 -17.41
CA ILE A 56 -5.90 -4.02 -17.50
C ILE A 56 -5.00 -3.60 -16.34
N VAL A 57 -5.03 -2.31 -15.96
CA VAL A 57 -4.29 -1.81 -14.81
C VAL A 57 -4.83 -2.45 -13.53
N ARG A 58 -6.14 -2.51 -13.33
CA ARG A 58 -6.74 -3.17 -12.15
C ARG A 58 -6.28 -4.62 -12.01
N GLN A 59 -6.24 -5.37 -13.12
CA GLN A 59 -5.78 -6.77 -13.12
C GLN A 59 -4.27 -6.90 -12.87
N LEU A 60 -3.44 -6.03 -13.46
CA LEU A 60 -1.99 -6.04 -13.25
C LEU A 60 -1.63 -5.69 -11.82
N VAL A 61 -2.22 -4.65 -11.25
CA VAL A 61 -1.93 -4.25 -9.87
C VAL A 61 -2.43 -5.33 -8.89
N GLY A 62 -3.61 -5.91 -9.13
CA GLY A 62 -4.08 -7.06 -8.35
C GLY A 62 -3.13 -8.27 -8.41
N ALA A 63 -2.60 -8.60 -9.59
CA ALA A 63 -1.63 -9.68 -9.74
C ALA A 63 -0.28 -9.38 -9.05
N PHE A 64 0.21 -8.14 -9.16
CA PHE A 64 1.41 -7.70 -8.42
C PHE A 64 1.18 -7.75 -6.91
N TRP A 65 -0.03 -7.45 -6.46
CA TRP A 65 -0.43 -7.54 -5.06
C TRP A 65 -0.46 -8.99 -4.54
N GLU A 66 -1.00 -9.92 -5.31
CA GLU A 66 -0.99 -11.34 -4.96
C GLU A 66 0.43 -11.89 -4.87
N VAL A 67 1.32 -11.49 -5.79
CA VAL A 67 2.75 -11.84 -5.72
C VAL A 67 3.38 -11.23 -4.46
N HIS A 68 3.13 -9.95 -4.19
CA HIS A 68 3.63 -9.24 -3.02
C HIS A 68 3.24 -9.96 -1.70
N THR A 69 1.95 -10.24 -1.53
CA THR A 69 1.40 -10.85 -0.30
C THR A 69 1.68 -12.34 -0.18
N SER A 70 1.99 -13.05 -1.27
CA SER A 70 2.33 -14.48 -1.22
C SER A 70 3.83 -14.73 -1.07
N VAL A 71 4.66 -13.94 -1.74
CA VAL A 71 6.12 -14.16 -1.80
C VAL A 71 6.81 -13.62 -0.55
N VAL A 72 6.39 -12.47 -0.01
CA VAL A 72 7.04 -11.87 1.17
C VAL A 72 6.97 -12.78 2.40
N PRO A 73 5.84 -13.42 2.75
CA PRO A 73 5.80 -14.41 3.83
C PRO A 73 6.68 -15.64 3.56
N MET A 74 6.77 -16.09 2.29
CA MET A 74 7.62 -17.22 1.90
C MET A 74 9.11 -16.93 2.05
N LEU A 75 9.53 -15.66 1.99
CA LEU A 75 10.91 -15.22 2.18
C LEU A 75 11.32 -15.10 3.66
N GLY A 76 10.41 -15.33 4.62
CA GLY A 76 10.70 -15.27 6.05
C GLY A 76 11.16 -13.89 6.55
N ILE A 77 10.81 -12.85 5.79
CA ILE A 77 11.23 -11.48 6.05
C ILE A 77 10.47 -10.96 7.28
N PRO A 78 11.15 -10.46 8.33
CA PRO A 78 10.49 -9.83 9.46
C PRO A 78 9.82 -8.53 9.02
N THR A 79 8.49 -8.48 9.07
CA THR A 79 7.69 -7.31 8.69
C THR A 79 7.52 -6.29 9.84
N SER A 80 7.92 -6.63 11.07
CA SER A 80 7.54 -5.88 12.28
C SER A 80 8.19 -4.51 12.45
N ALA A 81 9.38 -4.26 11.91
CA ALA A 81 10.11 -3.02 12.17
C ALA A 81 9.52 -1.81 11.41
N ASP A 82 8.89 -2.05 10.26
CA ASP A 82 8.44 -1.00 9.34
C ASP A 82 6.92 -1.01 9.09
N ILE A 83 6.17 -1.87 9.81
CA ILE A 83 4.71 -2.01 9.70
C ILE A 83 3.99 -0.68 10.01
N ALA A 84 4.44 0.07 11.01
CA ALA A 84 3.85 1.36 11.36
C ALA A 84 4.03 2.39 10.23
N THR A 85 5.20 2.39 9.57
CA THR A 85 5.48 3.21 8.40
C THR A 85 4.59 2.85 7.22
N THR A 86 4.28 1.57 7.02
CA THR A 86 3.31 1.14 5.99
C THR A 86 1.91 1.69 6.28
N VAL A 87 1.42 1.65 7.52
CA VAL A 87 0.10 2.19 7.87
C VAL A 87 0.04 3.71 7.68
N GLU A 88 1.08 4.43 8.10
CA GLU A 88 1.17 5.89 7.91
C GLU A 88 1.13 6.25 6.41
N ALA A 89 1.90 5.55 5.57
CA ALA A 89 1.92 5.78 4.14
C ALA A 89 0.56 5.58 3.46
N HIS A 90 -0.27 4.65 3.94
CA HIS A 90 -1.64 4.50 3.44
C HIS A 90 -2.53 5.71 3.75
N GLY A 91 -2.39 6.29 4.94
CA GLY A 91 -3.07 7.52 5.32
C GLY A 91 -2.63 8.69 4.43
N GLU A 92 -1.31 8.82 4.22
CA GLU A 92 -0.72 9.86 3.35
C GLU A 92 -1.18 9.72 1.89
N MET A 93 -1.28 8.49 1.37
CA MET A 93 -1.83 8.23 0.04
C MET A 93 -3.25 8.77 -0.09
N LEU A 94 -4.10 8.50 0.90
CA LEU A 94 -5.50 8.93 0.87
C LEU A 94 -5.64 10.45 1.03
N ASP A 95 -4.85 11.06 1.92
CA ASP A 95 -4.78 12.51 2.09
C ASP A 95 -4.39 13.20 0.77
N ALA A 96 -3.36 12.69 0.09
CA ALA A 96 -2.89 13.24 -1.17
C ALA A 96 -3.93 13.11 -2.29
N LEU A 97 -4.63 11.97 -2.37
CA LEU A 97 -5.69 11.75 -3.34
C LEU A 97 -6.85 12.73 -3.15
N GLU A 98 -7.35 12.86 -1.92
CA GLU A 98 -8.47 13.75 -1.59
C GLU A 98 -8.09 15.23 -1.79
N ALA A 99 -6.84 15.61 -1.51
CA ALA A 99 -6.30 16.93 -1.77
C ALA A 99 -6.08 17.24 -3.26
N GLY A 100 -5.98 16.21 -4.10
CA GLY A 100 -5.65 16.37 -5.52
C GLY A 100 -4.14 16.55 -5.79
N ASP A 101 -3.27 16.05 -4.91
CA ASP A 101 -1.82 16.23 -4.98
C ASP A 101 -1.11 14.97 -5.51
N VAL A 102 -0.76 15.02 -6.80
CA VAL A 102 -0.06 13.90 -7.48
C VAL A 102 1.33 13.67 -6.92
N ALA A 103 2.07 14.73 -6.58
CA ALA A 103 3.44 14.59 -6.11
C ALA A 103 3.46 13.95 -4.71
N ALA A 104 2.58 14.41 -3.82
CA ALA A 104 2.43 13.83 -2.50
C ALA A 104 1.96 12.37 -2.58
N TYR A 105 1.05 12.04 -3.49
CA TYR A 105 0.61 10.65 -3.69
C TYR A 105 1.77 9.75 -4.15
N GLN A 106 2.58 10.21 -5.10
CA GLN A 106 3.74 9.45 -5.57
C GLN A 106 4.78 9.24 -4.46
N GLU A 107 5.04 10.26 -3.64
CA GLU A 107 5.92 10.15 -2.49
C GLU A 107 5.39 9.15 -1.46
N ALA A 108 4.10 9.21 -1.13
CA ALA A 108 3.45 8.28 -0.21
C ALA A 108 3.52 6.83 -0.71
N VAL A 109 3.32 6.60 -2.02
CA VAL A 109 3.49 5.27 -2.64
C VAL A 109 4.94 4.76 -2.52
N LEU A 110 5.94 5.63 -2.70
CA LEU A 110 7.34 5.24 -2.50
C LEU A 110 7.62 4.89 -1.03
N ASN A 111 7.09 5.68 -0.09
CA ASN A 111 7.18 5.42 1.34
C ASN A 111 6.53 4.10 1.73
N HIS A 112 5.38 3.77 1.13
CA HIS A 112 4.67 2.51 1.33
C HIS A 112 5.52 1.28 0.96
N TYR A 113 6.28 1.34 -0.15
CA TYR A 113 7.10 0.21 -0.62
C TYR A 113 8.52 0.16 -0.02
N ARG A 114 9.01 1.24 0.59
CA ARG A 114 10.35 1.30 1.20
C ARG A 114 10.59 0.22 2.27
N PRO A 115 9.65 -0.08 3.19
CA PRO A 115 9.73 -1.21 4.10
C PRO A 115 10.11 -2.52 3.42
N LEU A 116 9.40 -2.86 2.33
CA LEU A 116 9.67 -4.08 1.59
C LEU A 116 11.05 -4.05 0.92
N GLN A 117 11.44 -2.92 0.33
CA GLN A 117 12.75 -2.79 -0.30
C GLN A 117 13.87 -3.07 0.69
N HIS A 118 13.82 -2.45 1.88
CA HIS A 118 14.78 -2.73 2.95
C HIS A 118 14.77 -4.21 3.34
N ALA A 119 13.59 -4.79 3.49
CA ALA A 119 13.39 -6.20 3.81
C ALA A 119 14.06 -7.16 2.80
N ILE A 120 13.91 -6.88 1.51
CA ILE A 120 14.53 -7.65 0.42
C ILE A 120 16.05 -7.45 0.43
N GLU A 121 16.53 -6.22 0.61
CA GLU A 121 17.96 -5.91 0.69
C GLU A 121 18.64 -6.64 1.86
N GLN A 122 17.99 -6.71 3.02
CA GLN A 122 18.48 -7.47 4.17
C GLN A 122 18.47 -8.98 3.91
N SER A 123 17.48 -9.49 3.18
CA SER A 123 17.36 -10.91 2.84
C SER A 123 18.39 -11.35 1.79
N LEU A 124 18.61 -10.54 0.74
CA LEU A 124 19.59 -10.78 -0.32
C LEU A 124 21.03 -10.44 0.08
N GLY A 125 21.21 -9.57 1.08
CA GLY A 125 22.50 -9.17 1.64
C GLY A 125 22.98 -10.00 2.83
N GLY A 126 22.18 -10.97 3.30
CA GLY A 126 22.60 -11.96 4.30
C GLY A 126 23.64 -12.93 3.74
N PRO A 127 24.61 -13.43 4.55
CA PRO A 127 25.78 -14.13 4.03
C PRO A 127 25.37 -15.37 3.24
N GLU A 128 26.03 -15.56 2.08
CA GLU A 128 25.94 -16.76 1.25
C GLU A 128 25.80 -18.02 2.12
N ARG A 129 24.74 -18.79 1.90
CA ARG A 129 24.61 -20.16 2.39
C ARG A 129 24.53 -21.12 1.22
#